data_AF-A0A1H8JPS4-F1
#
_entry.id   AF-A0A1H8JPS4-F1
#
_cell.length_a   1.000
_cell.length_b   1.000
_cell.length_c   1.000
_cell.angle_alpha   90.00
_cell.angle_beta   90.00
_cell.angle_gamma   90.00
#
_symmetry.space_group_name_H-M   'P 1'
#
loop_
_entity.id
_entity.type
_entity.pdbx_description
1 polymer ?
#
loop_
_entity_poly.entity_id
_entity_poly.type
_entity_poly.pdbx_seq_one_letter_code
_entity_poly.pdbx_strand_id
1 'polypeptide(L)'
;MQQAEMTGQLFDWTIERTEKDYRVVIVEPSFIEPANHGGLFDSVITALLTSEDAPISDLRPNVPLFDRFDLVTFPEAFLPVADFIRAVGVLSRLDRMGCIHVGLRPDHNDGHLFDKAAILNLLAQLRSISSVELEDLDGVVSWIARQHDGKRFNLACLFTIDVGSKLRICLHPKMVRSKMEAGALPERDMAQGNLVSLVRLTPSDPNLLSITMQPLICSDALQLDSDRPGHLPIDAVNSKSSCFDQAIPDYVDIVSVATCTPQSENTGHGMIASRMWHQQFRDSFVRTAKDPSCQRHAHAAFVLANFWSLGTERQIASNEVGGLSGMFLPVKAPLDINPDFLELSTYGKSHNDIDNGWSLPANEISPGRSVRGYIAQLSPRDMEPPRARVLRMTVHRLPRHSPPWGATVGLRDIKLHYVDVRQPANASSS
;
A
#
# COMPACT_ATOMS: atom_id res chain seq x y z
N MET A 1 -18.86 16.58 -24.21
CA MET A 1 -17.60 15.97 -23.70
C MET A 1 -17.68 14.48 -23.95
N GLN A 2 -16.77 13.92 -24.77
CA GLN A 2 -16.64 12.47 -24.86
C GLN A 2 -16.04 11.95 -23.54
N GLN A 3 -16.67 10.94 -22.97
CA GLN A 3 -16.22 10.27 -21.76
C GLN A 3 -14.87 9.60 -22.06
N ALA A 4 -13.84 9.85 -21.24
CA ALA A 4 -12.59 9.12 -21.38
C ALA A 4 -12.86 7.65 -21.03
N GLU A 5 -12.75 6.78 -22.03
CA GLU A 5 -12.96 5.34 -21.86
C GLU A 5 -11.95 4.77 -20.87
N MET A 6 -12.41 3.91 -19.96
CA MET A 6 -11.54 3.29 -18.97
C MET A 6 -10.71 2.20 -19.64
N THR A 7 -9.41 2.16 -19.35
CA THR A 7 -8.48 1.13 -19.84
C THR A 7 -8.05 0.27 -18.65
N GLY A 8 -8.11 -1.04 -18.78
CA GLY A 8 -7.63 -2.00 -17.79
C GLY A 8 -6.29 -2.61 -18.21
N GLN A 9 -5.40 -2.82 -17.25
CA GLN A 9 -4.15 -3.58 -17.43
C GLN A 9 -4.17 -4.75 -16.47
N LEU A 10 -4.04 -5.96 -17.02
CA LEU A 10 -3.83 -7.17 -16.25
C LEU A 10 -2.39 -7.63 -16.46
N PHE A 11 -1.67 -7.75 -15.36
CA PHE A 11 -0.32 -8.30 -15.32
C PHE A 11 -0.38 -9.73 -14.78
N ASP A 12 0.39 -10.64 -15.38
CA ASP A 12 0.55 -12.01 -14.87
C ASP A 12 2.04 -12.29 -14.66
N TRP A 13 2.47 -12.21 -13.41
CA TRP A 13 3.87 -12.32 -13.03
C TRP A 13 4.11 -13.66 -12.35
N THR A 14 5.08 -14.42 -12.84
CA THR A 14 5.42 -15.70 -12.22
C THR A 14 6.39 -15.47 -11.07
N ILE A 15 6.01 -15.79 -9.84
CA ILE A 15 6.81 -15.52 -8.64
C ILE A 15 7.27 -16.80 -7.97
N GLU A 16 8.40 -16.75 -7.25
CA GLU A 16 8.78 -17.84 -6.38
C GLU A 16 8.08 -17.67 -5.04
N ARG A 17 7.28 -18.67 -4.68
CA ARG A 17 6.60 -18.73 -3.40
C ARG A 17 6.83 -20.12 -2.83
N THR A 18 7.17 -20.20 -1.55
CA THR A 18 7.50 -21.47 -0.88
C THR A 18 6.48 -21.85 0.19
N GLU A 19 5.59 -20.93 0.56
CA GLU A 19 4.67 -21.09 1.68
C GLU A 19 3.27 -20.55 1.38
N LYS A 20 2.30 -20.99 2.18
CA LYS A 20 0.90 -20.55 2.09
C LYS A 20 0.63 -19.23 2.82
N ASP A 21 1.54 -18.80 3.66
CA ASP A 21 1.45 -17.53 4.37
C ASP A 21 1.82 -16.39 3.40
N TYR A 22 1.39 -15.18 3.73
CA TYR A 22 1.68 -13.97 2.96
C TYR A 22 2.13 -12.86 3.91
N ARG A 23 3.38 -12.44 3.79
CA ARG A 23 4.09 -11.53 4.69
C ARG A 23 3.99 -10.11 4.13
N VAL A 24 3.15 -9.31 4.76
CA VAL A 24 2.93 -7.92 4.45
C VAL A 24 3.81 -7.05 5.35
N VAL A 25 4.44 -6.06 4.76
CA VAL A 25 5.20 -5.02 5.44
C VAL A 25 4.61 -3.66 5.08
N ILE A 26 4.38 -2.84 6.09
CA ILE A 26 3.79 -1.51 5.98
C ILE A 26 4.78 -0.53 6.57
N VAL A 27 5.19 0.45 5.77
CA VAL A 27 6.16 1.47 6.18
C VAL A 27 5.41 2.76 6.47
N GLU A 28 5.60 3.27 7.67
CA GLU A 28 5.04 4.55 8.12
C GLU A 28 6.17 5.52 8.47
N PRO A 29 6.57 6.39 7.52
CA PRO A 29 7.47 7.49 7.80
C PRO A 29 6.81 8.50 8.75
N SER A 30 7.62 9.19 9.53
CA SER A 30 7.06 10.15 10.49
C SER A 30 6.51 11.42 9.87
N PHE A 31 7.17 11.92 8.82
CA PHE A 31 6.89 13.22 8.23
C PHE A 31 6.98 13.16 6.71
N ILE A 32 6.39 14.15 6.04
CA ILE A 32 6.50 14.34 4.61
C ILE A 32 7.77 15.15 4.34
N GLU A 33 8.91 14.47 4.19
CA GLU A 33 10.22 15.08 3.95
C GLU A 33 10.88 14.53 2.68
N PRO A 34 10.52 15.05 1.49
CA PRO A 34 10.94 14.49 0.21
C PRO A 34 12.46 14.32 0.06
N ALA A 35 13.24 15.24 0.61
CA ALA A 35 14.70 15.18 0.57
C ALA A 35 15.30 13.98 1.33
N ASN A 36 14.57 13.42 2.29
CA ASN A 36 15.01 12.31 3.14
C ASN A 36 14.41 10.95 2.71
N HIS A 37 13.38 10.95 1.86
CA HIS A 37 12.62 9.74 1.53
C HIS A 37 13.44 8.69 0.75
N GLY A 38 14.35 9.11 -0.15
CA GLY A 38 15.23 8.18 -0.88
C GLY A 38 16.14 7.38 0.06
N GLY A 39 16.80 8.05 1.00
CA GLY A 39 17.65 7.39 2.01
C GLY A 39 16.84 6.50 2.97
N LEU A 40 15.62 6.91 3.32
CA LEU A 40 14.72 6.09 4.13
C LEU A 40 14.28 4.82 3.38
N PHE A 41 13.88 4.95 2.11
CA PHE A 41 13.54 3.82 1.25
C PHE A 41 14.68 2.79 1.22
N ASP A 42 15.90 3.24 0.90
CA ASP A 42 17.07 2.38 0.83
C ASP A 42 17.36 1.70 2.17
N SER A 43 17.23 2.41 3.29
CA SER A 43 17.47 1.86 4.63
C SER A 43 16.46 0.76 4.97
N VAL A 44 15.17 0.99 4.70
CA VAL A 44 14.11 0.00 4.93
C VAL A 44 14.31 -1.22 4.05
N ILE A 45 14.52 -1.04 2.74
CA ILE A 45 14.72 -2.16 1.81
C ILE A 45 15.99 -2.93 2.15
N THR A 46 17.08 -2.26 2.49
CA THR A 46 18.32 -2.91 2.94
C THR A 46 18.08 -3.72 4.21
N ALA A 47 17.40 -3.17 5.22
CA ALA A 47 17.07 -3.91 6.44
C ALA A 47 16.19 -5.14 6.18
N LEU A 48 15.28 -5.08 5.20
CA LEU A 48 14.44 -6.21 4.81
C LEU A 48 15.19 -7.27 3.98
N LEU A 49 16.29 -6.89 3.32
CA LEU A 49 17.07 -7.78 2.45
C LEU A 49 18.40 -8.27 3.08
N THR A 50 18.90 -7.62 4.14
CA THR A 50 20.21 -7.92 4.77
C THR A 50 20.05 -8.32 6.24
N SER A 51 20.98 -9.12 6.77
CA SER A 51 21.02 -9.54 8.18
C SER A 51 21.95 -8.62 8.97
N GLU A 52 21.53 -8.18 10.18
CA GLU A 52 22.30 -7.25 11.03
C GLU A 52 23.61 -7.85 11.59
N ASP A 53 23.81 -9.17 11.59
CA ASP A 53 25.01 -9.83 12.15
C ASP A 53 25.99 -10.39 11.09
N ALA A 54 25.83 -10.04 9.81
CA ALA A 54 26.77 -10.46 8.78
C ALA A 54 28.04 -9.58 8.80
N PRO A 55 29.25 -10.14 9.01
CA PRO A 55 30.46 -9.44 8.62
C PRO A 55 30.36 -9.13 7.13
N ILE A 56 30.90 -7.98 6.70
CA ILE A 56 30.88 -7.48 5.30
C ILE A 56 31.50 -8.48 4.29
N SER A 57 32.07 -9.59 4.76
CA SER A 57 32.61 -10.69 3.96
C SER A 57 31.85 -11.98 4.28
N ASP A 58 31.34 -12.64 3.25
CA ASP A 58 30.85 -14.03 3.22
C ASP A 58 29.34 -14.21 3.42
N LEU A 59 28.60 -14.01 2.32
CA LEU A 59 27.31 -14.64 2.08
C LEU A 59 27.45 -16.17 2.17
N ARG A 60 27.16 -16.75 3.34
CA ARG A 60 26.99 -18.20 3.50
C ARG A 60 25.51 -18.59 3.61
N PRO A 61 25.11 -19.71 2.99
CA PRO A 61 23.74 -20.22 2.99
C PRO A 61 23.46 -21.00 4.29
N ASN A 62 22.22 -20.93 4.80
CA ASN A 62 21.60 -21.85 5.78
C ASN A 62 21.40 -21.40 7.24
N VAL A 63 21.16 -20.11 7.51
CA VAL A 63 20.43 -19.65 8.73
C VAL A 63 19.34 -18.65 8.27
N PRO A 64 18.09 -18.68 8.80
CA PRO A 64 16.97 -17.98 8.19
C PRO A 64 17.17 -16.47 8.25
N LEU A 65 17.14 -15.86 7.07
CA LEU A 65 17.16 -14.42 6.81
C LEU A 65 15.98 -13.76 7.55
N PHE A 66 15.94 -12.43 7.68
CA PHE A 66 14.67 -11.75 7.96
C PHE A 66 13.65 -12.23 6.91
N ASP A 67 12.74 -13.12 7.35
CA ASP A 67 11.90 -13.94 6.49
C ASP A 67 11.19 -13.09 5.43
N ARG A 68 11.70 -13.21 4.20
CA ARG A 68 11.31 -12.55 2.94
C ARG A 68 9.88 -12.02 2.98
N PHE A 69 9.72 -10.72 2.80
CA PHE A 69 8.42 -10.10 2.58
C PHE A 69 7.83 -10.56 1.25
N ASP A 70 6.51 -10.67 1.18
CA ASP A 70 5.79 -10.87 -0.07
C ASP A 70 5.27 -9.53 -0.64
N LEU A 71 4.96 -8.56 0.24
CA LEU A 71 4.57 -7.21 -0.12
C LEU A 71 5.15 -6.20 0.88
N VAL A 72 5.77 -5.12 0.39
CA VAL A 72 6.08 -3.90 1.16
C VAL A 72 5.29 -2.74 0.57
N THR A 73 4.61 -1.95 1.40
CA THR A 73 3.88 -0.75 0.96
C THR A 73 4.42 0.50 1.62
N PHE A 74 4.69 1.52 0.81
CA PHE A 74 5.09 2.86 1.20
C PHE A 74 3.97 3.88 0.92
N PRO A 75 3.99 5.06 1.55
CA PRO A 75 2.97 6.09 1.34
C PRO A 75 2.90 6.67 -0.07
N GLU A 76 1.84 7.45 -0.28
CA GLU A 76 1.63 8.29 -1.48
C GLU A 76 2.70 9.38 -1.60
N ALA A 77 3.06 9.77 -2.83
CA ALA A 77 4.00 10.86 -3.11
C ALA A 77 5.34 10.77 -2.34
N PHE A 78 5.82 9.55 -2.11
CA PHE A 78 6.94 9.27 -1.23
C PHE A 78 8.29 9.36 -1.96
N LEU A 79 8.53 8.51 -2.96
CA LEU A 79 9.86 8.30 -3.52
C LEU A 79 10.12 9.18 -4.76
N PRO A 80 11.14 10.06 -4.76
CA PRO A 80 11.57 10.79 -5.96
C PRO A 80 11.95 9.86 -7.12
N VAL A 81 11.71 10.29 -8.37
CA VAL A 81 11.99 9.49 -9.57
C VAL A 81 13.46 9.09 -9.67
N ALA A 82 14.39 10.02 -9.43
CA ALA A 82 15.82 9.73 -9.51
C ALA A 82 16.23 8.64 -8.52
N ASP A 83 15.70 8.68 -7.29
CA ASP A 83 15.93 7.65 -6.27
C ASP A 83 15.24 6.34 -6.64
N PHE A 84 14.03 6.38 -7.17
CA PHE A 84 13.32 5.20 -7.66
C PHE A 84 14.11 4.49 -8.76
N ILE A 85 14.54 5.21 -9.80
CA ILE A 85 15.31 4.66 -10.93
C ILE A 85 16.63 4.05 -10.45
N ARG A 86 17.34 4.74 -9.56
CA ARG A 86 18.56 4.23 -8.93
C ARG A 86 18.28 2.94 -8.16
N ALA A 87 17.26 2.94 -7.31
CA ALA A 87 16.91 1.80 -6.47
C ALA A 87 16.51 0.59 -7.32
N VAL A 88 15.62 0.75 -8.32
CA VAL A 88 15.22 -0.38 -9.17
C VAL A 88 16.37 -0.91 -10.03
N GLY A 89 17.29 -0.05 -10.47
CA GLY A 89 18.50 -0.48 -11.20
C GLY A 89 19.50 -1.26 -10.33
N VAL A 90 19.50 -1.05 -9.01
CA VAL A 90 20.29 -1.86 -8.06
C VAL A 90 19.55 -3.16 -7.74
N LEU A 91 18.27 -3.08 -7.39
CA LEU A 91 17.44 -4.23 -6.99
C LEU A 91 17.23 -5.22 -8.13
N SER A 92 17.31 -4.79 -9.39
CA SER A 92 17.20 -5.70 -10.53
C SER A 92 18.34 -6.69 -10.70
N ARG A 93 19.38 -6.58 -9.87
CA ARG A 93 20.48 -7.55 -9.79
C ARG A 93 20.21 -8.70 -8.83
N LEU A 94 19.09 -8.64 -8.09
CA LEU A 94 18.65 -9.73 -7.23
C LEU A 94 18.04 -10.85 -8.08
N ASP A 95 18.13 -12.08 -7.60
CA ASP A 95 17.52 -13.22 -8.31
C ASP A 95 16.00 -13.17 -8.25
N ARG A 96 15.45 -12.71 -7.11
CA ARG A 96 14.02 -12.64 -6.80
C ARG A 96 13.75 -11.66 -5.67
N MET A 97 12.52 -11.16 -5.61
CA MET A 97 12.08 -10.25 -4.56
C MET A 97 10.56 -10.37 -4.36
N GLY A 98 10.06 -10.02 -3.17
CA GLY A 98 8.64 -9.73 -3.00
C GLY A 98 8.24 -8.44 -3.71
N CYS A 99 6.95 -8.14 -3.71
CA CYS A 99 6.45 -6.92 -4.33
C CYS A 99 6.72 -5.68 -3.46
N ILE A 100 7.04 -4.56 -4.09
CA ILE A 100 7.15 -3.25 -3.45
C ILE A 100 6.14 -2.31 -4.10
N HIS A 101 5.24 -1.74 -3.32
CA HIS A 101 4.28 -0.73 -3.73
C HIS A 101 4.66 0.63 -3.12
N VAL A 102 4.87 1.64 -3.96
CA VAL A 102 5.35 2.95 -3.52
C VAL A 102 4.71 4.08 -4.31
N GLY A 103 4.27 5.13 -3.62
CA GLY A 103 3.89 6.39 -4.26
C GLY A 103 5.11 7.12 -4.79
N LEU A 104 5.04 7.57 -6.05
CA LEU A 104 6.14 8.26 -6.70
C LEU A 104 6.00 9.78 -6.58
N ARG A 105 7.12 10.47 -6.63
CA ARG A 105 7.21 11.92 -6.67
C ARG A 105 8.12 12.34 -7.83
N PRO A 106 7.77 13.37 -8.61
CA PRO A 106 8.70 13.89 -9.59
C PRO A 106 9.89 14.59 -8.89
N ASP A 107 11.03 14.71 -9.58
CA ASP A 107 12.28 15.24 -9.00
C ASP A 107 12.27 16.76 -8.73
N HIS A 108 11.21 17.47 -9.12
CA HIS A 108 11.09 18.90 -8.85
C HIS A 108 10.46 19.16 -7.47
N ASN A 109 10.95 20.20 -6.79
CA ASN A 109 10.57 20.48 -5.41
C ASN A 109 9.11 20.96 -5.24
N ASP A 110 8.50 21.52 -6.29
CA ASP A 110 7.26 22.30 -6.20
C ASP A 110 5.96 21.48 -6.19
N GLY A 111 6.01 20.15 -6.08
CA GLY A 111 4.80 19.34 -6.02
C GLY A 111 5.01 17.84 -5.99
N HIS A 112 3.91 17.11 -6.15
CA HIS A 112 3.88 15.65 -6.23
C HIS A 112 3.23 15.11 -7.50
N LEU A 113 2.72 15.99 -8.37
CA LEU A 113 1.99 15.61 -9.57
C LEU A 113 2.91 15.62 -10.79
N PHE A 114 2.84 14.57 -11.59
CA PHE A 114 3.58 14.40 -12.82
C PHE A 114 2.84 15.04 -13.99
N ASP A 115 3.52 15.90 -14.75
CA ASP A 115 3.06 16.22 -16.10
C ASP A 115 3.41 15.12 -17.09
N LYS A 116 2.86 15.18 -18.31
CA LYS A 116 3.07 14.19 -19.35
C LYS A 116 4.56 14.00 -19.70
N ALA A 117 5.35 15.07 -19.72
CA ALA A 117 6.76 15.01 -20.06
C ALA A 117 7.56 14.24 -18.99
N ALA A 118 7.26 14.48 -17.71
CA ALA A 118 7.85 13.76 -16.59
C ALA A 118 7.52 12.26 -16.64
N ILE A 119 6.29 11.88 -17.00
CA ILE A 119 5.89 10.47 -17.16
C ILE A 119 6.63 9.81 -18.31
N LEU A 120 6.73 10.49 -19.47
CA LEU A 120 7.47 9.96 -20.63
C LEU A 120 8.97 9.79 -20.32
N ASN A 121 9.56 10.72 -19.58
CA ASN A 121 10.95 10.63 -19.13
C ASN A 121 11.15 9.45 -18.16
N LEU A 122 10.25 9.27 -17.18
CA LEU A 122 10.26 8.11 -16.29
C LEU A 122 10.20 6.79 -17.08
N LEU A 123 9.28 6.68 -18.04
CA LEU A 123 9.14 5.50 -18.90
C LEU A 123 10.41 5.25 -19.74
N ALA A 124 11.04 6.30 -20.28
CA ALA A 124 12.28 6.17 -21.04
C ALA A 124 13.44 5.66 -20.15
N GLN A 125 13.54 6.17 -18.92
CA GLN A 125 14.56 5.71 -17.96
C GLN A 125 14.34 4.25 -17.57
N LEU A 126 13.11 3.85 -17.27
CA LEU A 126 12.75 2.46 -16.98
C LEU A 126 13.11 1.52 -18.14
N ARG A 127 12.80 1.90 -19.38
CA ARG A 127 13.15 1.13 -20.58
C ARG A 127 14.66 0.99 -20.81
N SER A 128 15.48 1.87 -20.24
CA SER A 128 16.93 1.78 -20.36
C SER A 128 17.56 0.75 -19.41
N ILE A 129 16.80 0.26 -18.42
CA ILE A 129 17.23 -0.77 -17.48
C ILE A 129 17.04 -2.14 -18.14
N SER A 130 18.15 -2.79 -18.51
CA SER A 130 18.17 -4.03 -19.32
C SER A 130 17.35 -5.21 -18.80
N SER A 131 17.11 -5.28 -17.49
CA SER A 131 16.36 -6.35 -16.81
C SER A 131 14.85 -6.11 -16.77
N VAL A 132 14.38 -4.91 -17.13
CA VAL A 132 12.94 -4.58 -17.13
C VAL A 132 12.22 -5.37 -18.20
N GLU A 133 11.09 -5.95 -17.83
CA GLU A 133 10.13 -6.48 -18.81
C GLU A 133 9.41 -5.30 -19.50
N LEU A 134 9.59 -5.16 -20.81
CA LEU A 134 9.11 -3.99 -21.54
C LEU A 134 7.60 -4.03 -21.78
N GLU A 135 7.03 -5.23 -21.94
CA GLU A 135 5.61 -5.47 -22.13
C GLU A 135 4.76 -4.91 -20.97
N ASP A 136 5.32 -4.91 -19.76
CA ASP A 136 4.66 -4.34 -18.58
C ASP A 136 4.44 -2.81 -18.71
N LEU A 137 5.25 -2.11 -19.51
CA LEU A 137 5.15 -0.66 -19.67
C LEU A 137 4.18 -0.23 -20.79
N ASP A 138 3.79 -1.14 -21.69
CA ASP A 138 3.12 -0.79 -22.94
C ASP A 138 1.73 -0.18 -22.75
N GLY A 139 0.97 -0.67 -21.78
CA GLY A 139 -0.36 -0.11 -21.50
C GLY A 139 -0.28 1.32 -20.93
N VAL A 140 0.73 1.62 -20.11
CA VAL A 140 0.94 2.98 -19.57
C VAL A 140 1.43 3.92 -20.68
N VAL A 141 2.31 3.43 -21.56
CA VAL A 141 2.79 4.18 -22.74
C VAL A 141 1.63 4.53 -23.67
N SER A 142 0.75 3.56 -23.94
CA SER A 142 -0.44 3.77 -24.76
C SER A 142 -1.42 4.73 -24.08
N TRP A 143 -1.59 4.62 -22.77
CA TRP A 143 -2.45 5.49 -21.98
C TRP A 143 -1.95 6.95 -21.98
N ILE A 144 -0.67 7.18 -21.71
CA ILE A 144 -0.11 8.53 -21.61
C ILE A 144 -0.08 9.25 -22.96
N ALA A 145 0.10 8.52 -24.06
CA ALA A 145 0.04 9.06 -25.42
C ALA A 145 -1.33 9.70 -25.74
N ARG A 146 -2.41 9.21 -25.12
CA ARG A 146 -3.79 9.74 -25.29
C ARG A 146 -4.10 10.92 -24.36
N GLN A 147 -3.23 11.25 -23.41
CA GLN A 147 -3.46 12.35 -22.48
C GLN A 147 -3.04 13.71 -23.05
N HIS A 148 -3.73 14.76 -22.63
CA HIS A 148 -3.39 16.15 -22.97
C HIS A 148 -2.18 16.66 -22.16
N ASP A 149 -1.35 17.50 -22.77
CA ASP A 149 -0.07 17.96 -22.19
C ASP A 149 -0.24 18.82 -20.92
N GLY A 150 -1.39 19.48 -20.74
CA GLY A 150 -1.69 20.28 -19.54
C GLY A 150 -2.22 19.49 -18.34
N LYS A 151 -2.37 18.17 -18.45
CA LYS A 151 -2.88 17.32 -17.36
C LYS A 151 -1.74 16.88 -16.45
N ARG A 152 -2.01 16.85 -15.14
CA ARG A 152 -1.07 16.43 -14.11
C ARG A 152 -1.62 15.24 -13.34
N PHE A 153 -0.82 14.21 -13.09
CA PHE A 153 -1.27 12.96 -12.50
C PHE A 153 -0.45 12.61 -11.27
N ASN A 154 -1.10 12.06 -10.25
CA ASN A 154 -0.41 11.40 -9.15
C ASN A 154 -0.13 9.94 -9.54
N LEU A 155 1.09 9.45 -9.31
CA LEU A 155 1.54 8.13 -9.78
C LEU A 155 2.07 7.29 -8.62
N ALA A 156 1.85 5.99 -8.72
CA ALA A 156 2.51 5.00 -7.87
C ALA A 156 3.00 3.83 -8.71
N CYS A 157 3.92 3.06 -8.14
CA CYS A 157 4.50 1.89 -8.79
C CYS A 157 4.42 0.69 -7.86
N LEU A 158 3.96 -0.43 -8.39
CA LEU A 158 4.12 -1.76 -7.83
C LEU A 158 5.16 -2.50 -8.68
N PHE A 159 6.25 -2.99 -8.09
CA PHE A 159 7.28 -3.71 -8.84
C PHE A 159 7.81 -4.93 -8.07
N THR A 160 8.42 -5.86 -8.78
CA THR A 160 9.02 -7.08 -8.21
C THR A 160 10.12 -7.64 -9.13
N ILE A 161 10.87 -8.63 -8.65
CA ILE A 161 11.73 -9.47 -9.49
C ILE A 161 11.09 -10.86 -9.59
N ASP A 162 10.77 -11.29 -10.81
CA ASP A 162 10.11 -12.56 -11.09
C ASP A 162 11.08 -13.76 -11.08
N VAL A 163 10.56 -14.97 -11.30
CA VAL A 163 11.38 -16.19 -11.33
C VAL A 163 12.39 -16.26 -12.48
N GLY A 164 12.21 -15.44 -13.51
CA GLY A 164 13.14 -15.28 -14.63
C GLY A 164 14.18 -14.20 -14.39
N SER A 165 14.27 -13.67 -13.17
CA SER A 165 15.11 -12.52 -12.81
C SER A 165 14.82 -11.29 -13.66
N LYS A 166 13.56 -11.11 -14.08
CA LYS A 166 13.08 -9.91 -14.76
C LYS A 166 12.46 -8.96 -13.76
N LEU A 167 12.79 -7.68 -13.92
CA LEU A 167 12.15 -6.59 -13.18
C LEU A 167 10.77 -6.33 -13.80
N ARG A 168 9.72 -6.67 -13.06
CA ARG A 168 8.32 -6.48 -13.44
C ARG A 168 7.80 -5.18 -12.84
N ILE A 169 7.07 -4.39 -13.62
CA ILE A 169 6.68 -3.02 -13.24
C ILE A 169 5.21 -2.73 -13.60
N CYS A 170 4.39 -2.48 -12.59
CA CYS A 170 3.07 -1.89 -12.74
C CYS A 170 3.13 -0.42 -12.30
N LEU A 171 3.21 0.50 -13.27
CA LEU A 171 3.05 1.94 -13.03
C LEU A 171 1.57 2.31 -13.20
N HIS A 172 0.96 2.95 -12.21
CA HIS A 172 -0.47 3.25 -12.24
C HIS A 172 -0.79 4.68 -11.77
N PRO A 173 -1.71 5.38 -12.46
CA PRO A 173 -2.12 6.73 -12.07
C PRO A 173 -3.31 6.72 -11.10
N LYS A 174 -3.31 7.69 -10.19
CA LYS A 174 -4.45 7.92 -9.30
C LYS A 174 -5.70 8.25 -10.09
N MET A 175 -6.80 7.59 -9.76
CA MET A 175 -8.05 7.64 -10.52
C MET A 175 -9.11 8.54 -9.88
N VAL A 176 -9.00 8.81 -8.59
CA VAL A 176 -9.96 9.57 -7.80
C VAL A 176 -9.19 10.62 -7.01
N ARG A 177 -9.46 11.90 -7.29
CA ARG A 177 -8.93 13.02 -6.52
C ARG A 177 -9.44 12.98 -5.09
N SER A 178 -8.56 13.18 -4.11
CA SER A 178 -8.97 13.24 -2.72
C SER A 178 -9.69 14.56 -2.41
N LYS A 179 -10.66 14.48 -1.49
CA LYS A 179 -11.25 15.67 -0.82
C LYS A 179 -10.72 15.80 0.62
N MET A 180 -9.89 14.85 1.05
CA MET A 180 -9.36 14.70 2.39
C MET A 180 -7.84 14.74 2.29
N GLU A 181 -7.28 15.93 2.14
CA GLU A 181 -5.86 16.14 1.91
C GLU A 181 -5.25 16.94 3.06
N ALA A 182 -4.04 16.57 3.43
CA ALA A 182 -3.17 17.48 4.15
C ALA A 182 -2.71 18.59 3.19
N GLY A 183 -2.54 19.81 3.70
CA GLY A 183 -2.12 20.96 2.89
C GLY A 183 -0.79 20.76 2.13
N ALA A 184 0.03 19.79 2.55
CA ALA A 184 1.31 19.45 1.95
C ALA A 184 1.22 18.78 0.56
N LEU A 185 0.11 18.12 0.23
CA LEU A 185 -0.08 17.39 -1.05
C LEU A 185 -1.41 17.76 -1.72
N PRO A 186 -1.56 19.00 -2.23
CA PRO A 186 -2.82 19.43 -2.83
C PRO A 186 -3.06 18.80 -4.22
N GLU A 187 -4.22 18.20 -4.45
CA GLU A 187 -4.62 17.61 -5.74
C GLU A 187 -5.66 18.43 -6.49
N ARG A 188 -5.89 19.69 -6.11
CA ARG A 188 -6.84 20.59 -6.78
C ARG A 188 -6.66 20.64 -8.30
N ASP A 189 -5.41 20.57 -8.75
CA ASP A 189 -5.04 20.64 -10.16
C ASP A 189 -4.72 19.24 -10.76
N MET A 190 -4.95 18.16 -10.01
CA MET A 190 -4.74 16.78 -10.46
C MET A 190 -5.84 16.36 -11.43
N ALA A 191 -5.43 15.83 -12.58
CA ALA A 191 -6.27 15.07 -13.48
C ALA A 191 -6.46 13.63 -12.94
N GLN A 192 -7.69 13.14 -13.02
CA GLN A 192 -8.00 11.76 -12.68
C GLN A 192 -7.56 10.84 -13.83
N GLY A 193 -6.70 9.86 -13.53
CA GLY A 193 -6.32 8.82 -14.48
C GLY A 193 -7.49 7.90 -14.82
N ASN A 194 -7.44 7.24 -15.96
CA ASN A 194 -8.44 6.27 -16.42
C ASN A 194 -7.85 4.89 -16.73
N LEU A 195 -6.77 4.55 -16.04
CA LEU A 195 -6.04 3.29 -16.18
C LEU A 195 -6.18 2.49 -14.88
N VAL A 196 -6.88 1.35 -14.93
CA VAL A 196 -7.05 0.43 -13.80
C VAL A 196 -6.03 -0.70 -13.92
N SER A 197 -5.35 -1.03 -12.84
CA SER A 197 -4.34 -2.09 -12.84
C SER A 197 -4.73 -3.26 -11.92
N LEU A 198 -4.49 -4.48 -12.39
CA LEU A 198 -4.57 -5.72 -11.62
C LEU A 198 -3.30 -6.53 -11.85
N VAL A 199 -2.72 -7.07 -10.78
CA VAL A 199 -1.54 -7.92 -10.85
C VAL A 199 -1.87 -9.30 -10.31
N ARG A 200 -1.78 -10.33 -11.15
CA ARG A 200 -1.82 -11.73 -10.74
C ARG A 200 -0.40 -12.22 -10.54
N LEU A 201 -0.08 -12.62 -9.30
CA LEU A 201 1.16 -13.28 -8.94
C LEU A 201 0.93 -14.79 -8.99
N THR A 202 1.46 -15.45 -10.02
CA THR A 202 1.31 -16.90 -10.22
C THR A 202 2.54 -17.61 -9.64
N PRO A 203 2.40 -18.46 -8.61
CA PRO A 203 3.55 -19.14 -8.02
C PRO A 203 4.12 -20.17 -9.01
N SER A 204 5.45 -20.33 -9.00
CA SER A 204 6.13 -21.40 -9.74
C SER A 204 5.80 -22.80 -9.22
N ASP A 205 5.46 -22.93 -7.93
CA ASP A 205 4.94 -24.17 -7.36
C ASP A 205 3.43 -24.28 -7.64
N PRO A 206 2.99 -25.25 -8.46
CA PRO A 206 1.58 -25.41 -8.81
C PRO A 206 0.69 -25.86 -7.63
N ASN A 207 1.27 -26.28 -6.51
CA ASN A 207 0.51 -26.60 -5.29
C ASN A 207 0.14 -25.34 -4.49
N LEU A 208 0.76 -24.21 -4.83
CA LEU A 208 0.43 -22.92 -4.27
C LEU A 208 -0.55 -22.20 -5.17
N LEU A 209 -1.25 -21.28 -4.54
CA LEU A 209 -2.32 -20.53 -5.15
C LEU A 209 -1.81 -19.17 -5.61
N SER A 210 -2.28 -18.71 -6.79
CA SER A 210 -2.02 -17.36 -7.28
C SER A 210 -2.60 -16.30 -6.36
N ILE A 211 -1.95 -15.15 -6.27
CA ILE A 211 -2.41 -13.98 -5.51
C ILE A 211 -2.81 -12.90 -6.50
N THR A 212 -4.04 -12.39 -6.41
CA THR A 212 -4.44 -11.23 -7.21
C THR A 212 -4.38 -9.97 -6.35
N MET A 213 -3.67 -8.96 -6.82
CA MET A 213 -3.50 -7.69 -6.15
C MET A 213 -4.08 -6.55 -6.97
N GLN A 214 -4.67 -5.58 -6.29
CA GLN A 214 -5.01 -4.29 -6.87
C GLN A 214 -4.21 -3.18 -6.15
N PRO A 215 -3.20 -2.60 -6.79
CA PRO A 215 -2.52 -1.43 -6.25
C PRO A 215 -3.36 -0.18 -6.48
N LEU A 216 -3.54 0.64 -5.45
CA LEU A 216 -4.37 1.85 -5.45
C LEU A 216 -3.67 3.01 -4.74
N ILE A 217 -4.11 4.24 -5.02
CA ILE A 217 -3.58 5.43 -4.34
C ILE A 217 -4.69 6.12 -3.54
N CYS A 218 -4.54 6.16 -2.22
CA CYS A 218 -5.32 7.00 -1.32
C CYS A 218 -6.84 6.87 -1.51
N SER A 219 -7.49 7.90 -2.06
CA SER A 219 -8.93 7.97 -2.35
C SER A 219 -9.42 6.98 -3.42
N ASP A 220 -8.53 6.33 -4.15
CA ASP A 220 -8.89 5.25 -5.07
C ASP A 220 -9.53 4.05 -4.36
N ALA A 221 -9.22 3.85 -3.07
CA ALA A 221 -9.81 2.80 -2.24
C ALA A 221 -11.16 3.22 -1.62
N LEU A 222 -11.63 4.44 -1.88
CA LEU A 222 -12.86 4.99 -1.31
C LEU A 222 -14.00 4.99 -2.30
N GLN A 223 -15.22 5.06 -1.76
CA GLN A 223 -16.41 5.37 -2.53
C GLN A 223 -16.77 6.85 -2.37
N LEU A 224 -16.25 7.68 -3.27
CA LEU A 224 -16.49 9.12 -3.27
C LEU A 224 -17.37 9.53 -4.44
N ASP A 225 -18.32 10.45 -4.17
CA ASP A 225 -18.93 11.26 -5.21
C ASP A 225 -17.84 12.15 -5.82
N SER A 226 -17.35 11.74 -6.99
CA SER A 226 -16.32 12.44 -7.72
C SER A 226 -16.88 13.01 -9.01
N ASP A 227 -16.27 14.09 -9.51
CA ASP A 227 -16.62 14.67 -10.81
C ASP A 227 -16.26 13.75 -11.99
N ARG A 228 -15.78 12.54 -11.70
CA ARG A 228 -15.41 11.51 -12.66
C ARG A 228 -16.68 10.94 -13.33
N PRO A 229 -16.80 11.03 -14.66
CA PRO A 229 -17.80 10.25 -15.36
C PRO A 229 -17.33 8.78 -15.47
N GLY A 230 -17.80 7.90 -14.58
CA GLY A 230 -17.51 6.45 -14.68
C GLY A 230 -17.42 5.75 -13.32
N HIS A 231 -17.03 4.47 -13.34
CA HIS A 231 -16.86 3.67 -12.13
C HIS A 231 -15.58 4.05 -11.39
N LEU A 232 -15.59 3.89 -10.08
CA LEU A 232 -14.41 3.97 -9.22
C LEU A 232 -13.54 2.70 -9.42
N PRO A 233 -12.26 2.70 -8.99
CA PRO A 233 -11.34 1.61 -9.32
C PRO A 233 -11.80 0.21 -8.86
N ILE A 234 -12.36 0.10 -7.66
CA ILE A 234 -12.91 -1.16 -7.15
C ILE A 234 -14.15 -1.58 -7.94
N ASP A 235 -15.07 -0.65 -8.19
CA ASP A 235 -16.29 -0.91 -8.96
C ASP A 235 -15.97 -1.32 -10.41
N ALA A 236 -14.93 -0.73 -11.00
CA ALA A 236 -14.50 -1.03 -12.37
C ALA A 236 -14.09 -2.49 -12.55
N VAL A 237 -13.30 -3.03 -11.62
CA VAL A 237 -12.87 -4.43 -11.64
C VAL A 237 -14.07 -5.39 -11.50
N ASN A 238 -15.10 -5.01 -10.74
CA ASN A 238 -16.27 -5.86 -10.55
C ASN A 238 -17.31 -5.77 -11.68
N SER A 239 -17.55 -4.55 -12.20
CA SER A 239 -18.67 -4.26 -13.11
C SER A 239 -18.26 -4.03 -14.57
N LYS A 240 -16.97 -3.75 -14.83
CA LYS A 240 -16.43 -3.44 -16.16
C LYS A 240 -15.20 -4.29 -16.49
N SER A 241 -15.29 -5.60 -16.33
CA SER A 241 -14.21 -6.51 -16.74
C SER A 241 -13.86 -6.40 -18.23
N SER A 242 -14.76 -5.86 -19.06
CA SER A 242 -14.51 -5.62 -20.49
C SER A 242 -13.49 -4.51 -20.79
N CYS A 243 -13.09 -3.70 -19.80
CA CYS A 243 -12.02 -2.72 -20.00
C CYS A 243 -10.62 -3.35 -20.04
N PHE A 244 -10.50 -4.63 -19.65
CA PHE A 244 -9.28 -5.39 -19.75
C PHE A 244 -9.29 -6.20 -21.05
N ASP A 245 -8.15 -6.28 -21.72
CA ASP A 245 -7.99 -7.03 -22.98
C ASP A 245 -8.08 -8.56 -22.77
N GLN A 246 -8.06 -9.01 -21.53
CA GLN A 246 -8.10 -10.43 -21.14
C GLN A 246 -9.10 -10.66 -20.01
N ALA A 247 -9.55 -11.91 -19.86
CA ALA A 247 -10.39 -12.31 -18.74
C ALA A 247 -9.63 -12.13 -17.41
N ILE A 248 -10.17 -11.28 -16.53
CA ILE A 248 -9.58 -11.01 -15.22
C ILE A 248 -9.96 -12.07 -14.16
N PRO A 249 -9.10 -12.31 -13.15
CA PRO A 249 -9.40 -13.23 -12.04
C PRO A 249 -10.68 -12.87 -11.30
N ASP A 250 -11.48 -13.85 -10.92
CA ASP A 250 -12.75 -13.74 -10.17
C ASP A 250 -12.58 -13.32 -8.70
N TYR A 251 -11.36 -13.03 -8.29
CA TYR A 251 -11.01 -12.58 -6.95
C TYR A 251 -9.88 -11.54 -6.96
N VAL A 252 -9.84 -10.73 -5.91
CA VAL A 252 -8.74 -9.87 -5.47
C VAL A 252 -8.44 -10.25 -4.03
N ASP A 253 -7.22 -10.68 -3.75
CA ASP A 253 -6.79 -11.11 -2.42
C ASP A 253 -6.25 -9.94 -1.59
N ILE A 254 -5.52 -9.02 -2.24
CA ILE A 254 -4.87 -7.88 -1.58
C ILE A 254 -5.21 -6.59 -2.34
N VAL A 255 -5.64 -5.57 -1.61
CA VAL A 255 -5.68 -4.19 -2.08
C VAL A 255 -4.59 -3.42 -1.36
N SER A 256 -3.51 -3.07 -2.06
CA SER A 256 -2.40 -2.30 -1.49
C SER A 256 -2.59 -0.82 -1.78
N VAL A 257 -2.57 0.02 -0.76
CA VAL A 257 -2.92 1.43 -0.85
C VAL A 257 -1.77 2.30 -0.33
N ALA A 258 -1.16 3.05 -1.23
CA ALA A 258 -0.25 4.13 -0.88
C ALA A 258 -1.11 5.37 -0.57
N THR A 259 -1.08 5.89 0.66
CA THR A 259 -1.99 6.97 1.07
C THR A 259 -1.28 8.10 1.83
N CYS A 260 -1.90 9.27 1.81
CA CYS A 260 -1.56 10.43 2.65
C CYS A 260 -2.83 11.07 3.24
N THR A 261 -3.82 10.27 3.65
CA THR A 261 -5.09 10.80 4.18
C THR A 261 -5.00 11.15 5.66
N PRO A 262 -5.46 12.35 6.09
CA PRO A 262 -5.64 12.71 7.50
C PRO A 262 -6.72 11.85 8.15
N GLN A 263 -6.47 11.41 9.38
CA GLN A 263 -7.36 10.52 10.10
C GLN A 263 -8.11 11.23 11.23
N SER A 264 -9.21 10.63 11.69
CA SER A 264 -10.01 11.24 12.75
C SER A 264 -9.35 11.00 14.12
N GLU A 265 -9.34 12.02 14.98
CA GLU A 265 -8.91 11.90 16.38
C GLU A 265 -10.13 11.90 17.29
N ASN A 266 -10.21 10.93 18.19
CA ASN A 266 -11.24 10.89 19.22
C ASN A 266 -10.67 11.45 20.54
N THR A 267 -11.08 12.66 20.91
CA THR A 267 -10.67 13.35 22.13
C THR A 267 -11.80 13.35 23.15
N GLY A 268 -12.15 12.18 23.67
CA GLY A 268 -13.04 12.09 24.83
C GLY A 268 -12.42 12.77 26.06
N HIS A 269 -13.22 13.47 26.87
CA HIS A 269 -12.74 14.06 28.13
C HIS A 269 -12.09 13.01 29.03
N GLY A 270 -10.79 13.15 29.32
CA GLY A 270 -10.03 12.24 30.18
C GLY A 270 -9.49 10.98 29.49
N MET A 271 -9.71 10.80 28.18
CA MET A 271 -9.11 9.69 27.42
C MET A 271 -7.87 10.17 26.66
N ILE A 272 -6.85 9.32 26.59
CA ILE A 272 -5.71 9.51 25.69
C ILE A 272 -6.27 9.59 24.26
N ALA A 273 -5.91 10.63 23.51
CA ALA A 273 -6.36 10.79 22.14
C ALA A 273 -5.99 9.54 21.33
N SER A 274 -7.00 8.85 20.79
CA SER A 274 -6.80 7.71 19.89
C SER A 274 -7.19 8.13 18.48
N ARG A 275 -6.29 7.88 17.54
CA ARG A 275 -6.49 8.11 16.12
C ARG A 275 -7.18 6.89 15.52
N MET A 276 -8.16 7.12 14.66
CA MET A 276 -8.92 6.08 14.01
C MET A 276 -9.08 6.36 12.52
N TRP A 277 -9.13 5.29 11.73
CA TRP A 277 -9.31 5.43 10.30
C TRP A 277 -10.60 6.19 9.98
N HIS A 278 -10.51 7.09 9.01
CA HIS A 278 -11.61 7.91 8.56
C HIS A 278 -12.83 7.05 8.20
N GLN A 279 -14.04 7.55 8.51
CA GLN A 279 -15.28 6.79 8.34
C GLN A 279 -15.44 6.26 6.91
N GLN A 280 -15.06 7.04 5.90
CA GLN A 280 -15.17 6.63 4.50
C GLN A 280 -14.31 5.40 4.14
N PHE A 281 -13.12 5.25 4.73
CA PHE A 281 -12.33 4.02 4.55
C PHE A 281 -13.03 2.83 5.19
N ARG A 282 -13.46 3.01 6.44
CA ARG A 282 -14.20 1.99 7.21
C ARG A 282 -15.46 1.52 6.48
N ASP A 283 -16.22 2.44 5.91
CA ASP A 283 -17.42 2.14 5.13
C ASP A 283 -17.09 1.43 3.82
N SER A 284 -16.03 1.88 3.12
CA SER A 284 -15.56 1.23 1.89
C SER A 284 -15.22 -0.24 2.14
N PHE A 285 -14.44 -0.57 3.18
CA PHE A 285 -14.09 -1.96 3.47
C PHE A 285 -15.30 -2.83 3.80
N VAL A 286 -16.24 -2.30 4.59
CA VAL A 286 -17.47 -3.01 4.96
C VAL A 286 -18.32 -3.25 3.72
N ARG A 287 -18.46 -2.25 2.84
CA ARG A 287 -19.16 -2.40 1.57
C ARG A 287 -18.49 -3.47 0.73
N THR A 288 -17.19 -3.37 0.50
CA THR A 288 -16.45 -4.31 -0.33
C THR A 288 -16.70 -5.76 0.09
N ALA A 289 -16.72 -6.03 1.40
CA ALA A 289 -16.94 -7.36 1.95
C ALA A 289 -18.42 -7.78 2.12
N LYS A 290 -19.40 -6.90 1.87
CA LYS A 290 -20.84 -7.20 2.00
C LYS A 290 -21.65 -7.08 0.71
N ASP A 291 -21.31 -6.12 -0.13
CA ASP A 291 -22.08 -5.75 -1.31
C ASP A 291 -21.81 -6.76 -2.43
N PRO A 292 -22.84 -7.46 -2.96
CA PRO A 292 -22.68 -8.39 -4.07
C PRO A 292 -22.05 -7.75 -5.32
N SER A 293 -22.19 -6.44 -5.50
CA SER A 293 -21.54 -5.72 -6.61
C SER A 293 -20.00 -5.65 -6.48
N CYS A 294 -19.45 -5.99 -5.30
CA CYS A 294 -18.02 -6.02 -5.01
C CYS A 294 -17.48 -7.46 -4.87
N GLN A 295 -18.15 -8.46 -5.46
CA GLN A 295 -17.87 -9.88 -5.22
C GLN A 295 -16.39 -10.29 -5.38
N ARG A 296 -15.65 -9.71 -6.33
CA ARG A 296 -14.23 -10.06 -6.53
C ARG A 296 -13.38 -9.65 -5.34
N HIS A 297 -13.77 -8.60 -4.63
CA HIS A 297 -13.04 -8.06 -3.49
C HIS A 297 -13.61 -8.46 -2.13
N ALA A 298 -14.65 -9.30 -2.09
CA ALA A 298 -15.36 -9.61 -0.85
C ALA A 298 -14.48 -10.18 0.27
N HIS A 299 -13.32 -10.73 -0.11
CA HIS A 299 -12.33 -11.35 0.77
C HIS A 299 -11.01 -10.57 0.86
N ALA A 300 -10.90 -9.43 0.19
CA ALA A 300 -9.62 -8.73 0.07
C ALA A 300 -9.14 -8.20 1.43
N ALA A 301 -7.86 -8.38 1.71
CA ALA A 301 -7.18 -7.60 2.75
C ALA A 301 -6.80 -6.23 2.18
N PHE A 302 -7.06 -5.17 2.94
CA PHE A 302 -6.66 -3.81 2.55
C PHE A 302 -5.44 -3.40 3.35
N VAL A 303 -4.32 -3.17 2.68
CA VAL A 303 -3.02 -2.80 3.26
C VAL A 303 -2.79 -1.32 2.99
N LEU A 304 -2.74 -0.49 4.03
CA LEU A 304 -2.60 0.96 3.91
C LEU A 304 -1.30 1.43 4.56
N ALA A 305 -0.46 2.11 3.78
CA ALA A 305 0.72 2.82 4.26
C ALA A 305 0.50 4.33 4.18
N ASN A 306 0.74 5.02 5.29
CA ASN A 306 0.53 6.45 5.45
C ASN A 306 1.75 7.08 6.15
N PHE A 307 1.74 8.40 6.35
CA PHE A 307 2.67 9.08 7.23
C PHE A 307 2.09 9.17 8.64
N TRP A 308 2.94 9.16 9.67
CA TRP A 308 2.47 9.37 11.04
C TRP A 308 1.93 10.79 11.25
N SER A 309 2.65 11.80 10.74
CA SER A 309 2.23 13.20 10.65
C SER A 309 2.22 13.66 9.20
N LEU A 310 1.22 14.44 8.81
CA LEU A 310 1.05 14.91 7.43
C LEU A 310 1.64 16.31 7.20
N GLY A 311 2.63 16.65 8.02
CA GLY A 311 3.46 17.84 7.92
C GLY A 311 4.94 17.52 7.80
N THR A 312 5.76 18.57 7.72
CA THR A 312 7.22 18.47 7.93
C THR A 312 7.55 18.50 9.42
N GLU A 313 8.74 18.04 9.81
CA GLU A 313 9.21 18.09 11.20
C GLU A 313 9.16 19.53 11.78
N ARG A 314 9.38 20.54 10.93
CA ARG A 314 9.34 21.96 11.33
C ARG A 314 7.93 22.50 11.56
N GLN A 315 6.90 21.81 11.06
CA GLN A 315 5.49 22.24 11.12
C GLN A 315 4.71 21.58 12.27
N ILE A 316 5.35 20.78 13.13
CA ILE A 316 4.72 20.08 14.27
C ILE A 316 3.97 21.04 15.23
N ALA A 317 4.28 22.34 15.21
CA ALA A 317 3.66 23.35 16.07
C ALA A 317 2.18 23.68 15.79
N SER A 318 1.56 23.17 14.71
CA SER A 318 0.24 23.66 14.24
C SER A 318 -0.96 22.70 14.35
N ASN A 319 -0.97 21.70 15.25
CA ASN A 319 -2.08 20.73 15.37
C ASN A 319 -2.40 20.01 14.04
N GLU A 320 -1.40 19.72 13.21
CA GLU A 320 -1.65 19.02 11.95
C GLU A 320 -2.10 17.58 12.20
N VAL A 321 -3.17 17.21 11.50
CA VAL A 321 -3.82 15.90 11.60
C VAL A 321 -2.87 14.85 11.04
N GLY A 322 -2.58 13.81 11.81
CA GLY A 322 -1.71 12.73 11.36
C GLY A 322 -2.42 11.67 10.51
N GLY A 323 -1.61 10.88 9.81
CA GLY A 323 -2.08 9.69 9.11
C GLY A 323 -2.15 8.49 10.04
N LEU A 324 -2.43 7.31 9.47
CA LEU A 324 -2.46 6.06 10.23
C LEU A 324 -2.29 4.88 9.27
N SER A 325 -1.27 4.08 9.52
CA SER A 325 -0.96 2.88 8.74
C SER A 325 -1.49 1.62 9.40
N GLY A 326 -1.78 0.59 8.60
CA GLY A 326 -2.30 -0.67 9.10
C GLY A 326 -3.02 -1.50 8.03
N MET A 327 -3.76 -2.50 8.47
CA MET A 327 -4.43 -3.44 7.59
C MET A 327 -5.85 -3.76 8.05
N PHE A 328 -6.80 -3.81 7.11
CA PHE A 328 -8.13 -4.37 7.33
C PHE A 328 -8.19 -5.82 6.83
N LEU A 329 -8.83 -6.70 7.62
CA LEU A 329 -9.14 -8.07 7.22
C LEU A 329 -10.63 -8.40 7.49
N PRO A 330 -11.35 -8.97 6.50
CA PRO A 330 -12.76 -9.39 6.64
C PRO A 330 -12.92 -10.77 7.31
N VAL A 331 -12.13 -11.03 8.35
CA VAL A 331 -12.06 -12.30 9.10
C VAL A 331 -12.03 -12.05 10.60
N LYS A 332 -12.13 -13.09 11.43
CA LYS A 332 -12.02 -12.91 12.88
C LYS A 332 -10.64 -12.40 13.27
N ALA A 333 -10.62 -11.42 14.17
CA ALA A 333 -9.40 -10.98 14.82
C ALA A 333 -8.82 -12.14 15.66
N PRO A 334 -7.48 -12.27 15.71
CA PRO A 334 -6.85 -13.21 16.62
C PRO A 334 -7.15 -12.79 18.06
N LEU A 335 -7.52 -13.76 18.91
CA LEU A 335 -7.98 -13.48 20.27
C LEU A 335 -6.84 -13.10 21.24
N ASP A 336 -5.57 -13.35 20.86
CA ASP A 336 -4.41 -13.29 21.78
C ASP A 336 -3.31 -12.29 21.36
N ILE A 337 -3.53 -11.39 20.38
CA ILE A 337 -2.46 -10.49 19.89
C ILE A 337 -2.63 -9.07 20.42
N ASN A 338 -1.93 -8.73 21.51
CA ASN A 338 -2.00 -7.40 22.13
C ASN A 338 -0.61 -6.78 22.40
N PRO A 339 0.26 -6.58 21.38
CA PRO A 339 1.44 -5.75 21.59
C PRO A 339 1.04 -4.27 21.75
N ASP A 340 1.70 -3.54 22.64
CA ASP A 340 1.35 -2.13 22.95
C ASP A 340 1.44 -1.17 21.76
N PHE A 341 2.19 -1.54 20.73
CA PHE A 341 2.36 -0.77 19.50
C PHE A 341 1.23 -0.97 18.48
N LEU A 342 0.25 -1.82 18.76
CA LEU A 342 -0.86 -2.13 17.86
C LEU A 342 -2.20 -1.88 18.54
N GLU A 343 -3.08 -1.15 17.87
CA GLU A 343 -4.48 -1.01 18.26
C GLU A 343 -5.37 -1.76 17.28
N LEU A 344 -6.41 -2.42 17.80
CA LEU A 344 -7.40 -3.15 17.03
C LEU A 344 -8.74 -2.40 17.05
N SER A 345 -9.32 -2.17 15.89
CA SER A 345 -10.73 -1.78 15.74
C SER A 345 -11.51 -2.92 15.12
N THR A 346 -12.61 -3.35 15.73
CA THR A 346 -13.37 -4.51 15.27
C THR A 346 -14.73 -4.11 14.70
N TYR A 347 -15.09 -4.67 13.56
CA TYR A 347 -16.43 -4.57 12.99
C TYR A 347 -17.28 -5.77 13.40
N GLY A 348 -18.44 -5.52 13.98
CA GLY A 348 -19.30 -6.56 14.52
C GLY A 348 -20.40 -6.04 15.41
N LYS A 349 -21.06 -6.94 16.13
CA LYS A 349 -22.15 -6.63 17.05
C LYS A 349 -21.80 -7.03 18.48
N SER A 350 -22.18 -6.22 19.45
CA SER A 350 -22.17 -6.63 20.86
C SER A 350 -23.39 -7.54 21.13
N HIS A 351 -23.38 -8.31 22.22
CA HIS A 351 -24.50 -9.22 22.55
C HIS A 351 -25.88 -8.56 22.58
N ASN A 352 -25.95 -7.26 22.89
CA ASN A 352 -27.20 -6.50 23.03
C ASN A 352 -27.52 -5.62 21.81
N ASP A 353 -26.63 -5.56 20.80
CA ASP A 353 -26.82 -4.69 19.64
C ASP A 353 -27.52 -5.43 18.50
N ILE A 354 -28.48 -4.75 17.87
CA ILE A 354 -29.19 -5.26 16.69
C ILE A 354 -28.30 -5.14 15.44
N ASP A 355 -27.59 -4.02 15.33
CA ASP A 355 -26.79 -3.67 14.15
C ASP A 355 -25.28 -3.90 14.38
N ASN A 356 -24.56 -4.10 13.27
CA ASN A 356 -23.10 -4.17 13.32
C ASN A 356 -22.53 -2.74 13.27
N GLY A 357 -21.55 -2.46 14.12
CA GLY A 357 -20.80 -1.21 14.12
C GLY A 357 -19.30 -1.43 14.24
N TRP A 358 -18.52 -0.36 14.23
CA TRP A 358 -17.10 -0.38 14.57
C TRP A 358 -16.92 -0.17 16.07
N SER A 359 -16.00 -0.91 16.69
CA SER A 359 -15.52 -0.58 18.04
C SER A 359 -14.54 0.60 17.95
N LEU A 360 -14.30 1.24 19.09
CA LEU A 360 -13.12 2.09 19.24
C LEU A 360 -11.84 1.24 19.13
N PRO A 361 -10.71 1.86 18.74
CA PRO A 361 -9.40 1.21 18.80
C PRO A 361 -9.06 0.84 20.25
N ALA A 362 -8.63 -0.39 20.46
CA ALA A 362 -8.17 -0.88 21.75
C ALA A 362 -7.08 -1.94 21.55
N ASN A 363 -6.25 -2.15 22.56
CA ASN A 363 -5.24 -3.21 22.51
C ASN A 363 -5.90 -4.59 22.64
N GLU A 364 -7.14 -4.71 23.10
CA GLU A 364 -7.85 -5.99 23.26
C GLU A 364 -9.26 -5.94 22.65
N ILE A 365 -9.78 -7.10 22.26
CA ILE A 365 -11.15 -7.24 21.77
C ILE A 365 -12.12 -7.23 22.97
N SER A 366 -13.14 -6.36 22.91
CA SER A 366 -14.16 -6.31 23.97
C SER A 366 -14.86 -7.67 24.16
N PRO A 367 -14.95 -8.20 25.39
CA PRO A 367 -15.65 -9.45 25.68
C PRO A 367 -17.11 -9.42 25.20
N GLY A 368 -17.61 -10.53 24.67
CA GLY A 368 -19.01 -10.65 24.24
C GLY A 368 -19.34 -9.96 22.90
N ARG A 369 -18.32 -9.56 22.13
CA ARG A 369 -18.49 -8.98 20.80
C ARG A 369 -18.31 -10.05 19.71
N SER A 370 -19.32 -10.19 18.85
CA SER A 370 -19.25 -11.03 17.65
C SER A 370 -18.50 -10.28 16.55
N VAL A 371 -17.19 -10.49 16.47
CA VAL A 371 -16.32 -9.90 15.44
C VAL A 371 -16.55 -10.56 14.08
N ARG A 372 -16.70 -9.73 13.05
CA ARG A 372 -16.78 -10.15 11.64
C ARG A 372 -15.48 -9.82 10.89
N GLY A 373 -14.96 -8.61 11.10
CA GLY A 373 -13.68 -8.15 10.55
C GLY A 373 -13.00 -7.19 11.50
N TYR A 374 -11.78 -6.80 11.19
CA TYR A 374 -11.02 -5.87 12.03
C TYR A 374 -9.99 -5.09 11.23
N ILE A 375 -9.60 -3.95 11.81
CA ILE A 375 -8.46 -3.14 11.42
C ILE A 375 -7.40 -3.35 12.50
N ALA A 376 -6.20 -3.73 12.08
CA ALA A 376 -5.01 -3.69 12.91
C ALA A 376 -4.17 -2.49 12.46
N GLN A 377 -4.01 -1.52 13.34
CA GLN A 377 -3.38 -0.23 13.05
C GLN A 377 -2.24 0.05 14.04
N LEU A 378 -1.21 0.77 13.59
CA LEU A 378 -0.14 1.21 14.47
C LEU A 378 -0.69 2.14 15.55
N SER A 379 -0.29 1.93 16.80
CA SER A 379 -0.67 2.81 17.90
C SER A 379 -0.05 4.20 17.69
N PRO A 380 -0.80 5.31 17.83
CA PRO A 380 -0.23 6.65 17.73
C PRO A 380 0.52 7.10 18.99
N ARG A 381 0.65 6.24 20.01
CA ARG A 381 1.07 6.58 21.38
C ARG A 381 2.59 6.75 21.61
N ASP A 382 3.42 6.58 20.58
CA ASP A 382 4.86 6.78 20.73
C ASP A 382 5.17 8.25 21.12
N MET A 383 5.86 8.47 22.24
CA MET A 383 6.12 9.82 22.78
C MET A 383 7.18 10.59 21.98
N GLU A 384 8.03 9.91 21.22
CA GLU A 384 8.94 10.50 20.24
C GLU A 384 8.82 9.73 18.92
N PRO A 385 8.47 10.40 17.80
CA PRO A 385 8.26 9.72 16.54
C PRO A 385 9.61 9.31 15.93
N PRO A 386 9.88 7.99 15.72
CA PRO A 386 11.09 7.52 15.05
C PRO A 386 11.07 7.92 13.57
N ARG A 387 12.19 7.93 12.85
CA ARG A 387 12.17 8.36 11.42
C ARG A 387 11.14 7.59 10.58
N ALA A 388 11.05 6.28 10.79
CA ALA A 388 9.94 5.48 10.30
C ALA A 388 9.66 4.26 11.18
N ARG A 389 8.42 3.79 11.11
CA ARG A 389 7.93 2.55 11.71
C ARG A 389 7.69 1.53 10.62
N VAL A 390 8.14 0.30 10.81
CA VAL A 390 8.01 -0.80 9.86
C VAL A 390 7.20 -1.92 10.51
N LEU A 391 5.90 -1.94 10.20
CA LEU A 391 4.96 -2.95 10.70
C LEU A 391 4.99 -4.16 9.78
N ARG A 392 5.28 -5.33 10.33
CA ARG A 392 5.21 -6.62 9.62
C ARG A 392 4.01 -7.42 10.12
N MET A 393 3.24 -7.97 9.19
CA MET A 393 2.06 -8.77 9.45
C MET A 393 2.07 -10.02 8.57
N THR A 394 1.77 -11.19 9.13
CA THR A 394 1.71 -12.44 8.38
C THR A 394 0.26 -12.91 8.26
N VAL A 395 -0.29 -12.83 7.05
CA VAL A 395 -1.64 -13.28 6.72
C VAL A 395 -1.61 -14.79 6.41
N HIS A 396 -2.36 -15.57 7.19
CA HIS A 396 -2.50 -17.00 6.98
C HIS A 396 -3.72 -17.33 6.14
N ARG A 397 -3.49 -18.02 5.01
CA ARG A 397 -4.52 -18.36 4.02
C ARG A 397 -5.30 -17.13 3.59
N LEU A 398 -4.98 -16.62 2.40
CA LEU A 398 -5.76 -15.53 1.85
C LEU A 398 -7.25 -15.92 1.79
N PRO A 399 -8.16 -15.00 2.11
CA PRO A 399 -9.44 -15.36 2.73
C PRO A 399 -10.45 -16.03 1.78
N ARG A 400 -10.09 -16.26 0.51
CA ARG A 400 -10.92 -16.89 -0.54
C ARG A 400 -11.40 -18.32 -0.25
N HIS A 401 -10.80 -19.01 0.72
CA HIS A 401 -11.25 -20.34 1.17
C HIS A 401 -12.20 -20.32 2.36
N SER A 402 -12.47 -19.15 2.91
CA SER A 402 -13.39 -18.95 4.02
C SER A 402 -14.54 -18.10 3.52
N PRO A 403 -15.80 -18.35 3.93
CA PRO A 403 -16.86 -17.38 3.67
C PRO A 403 -16.45 -15.99 4.19
N PRO A 404 -16.80 -14.87 3.52
CA PRO A 404 -16.56 -13.55 4.09
C PRO A 404 -17.17 -13.50 5.49
N TRP A 405 -16.51 -12.85 6.44
CA TRP A 405 -16.98 -12.81 7.84
C TRP A 405 -17.02 -14.19 8.52
N GLY A 406 -16.26 -15.16 8.00
CA GLY A 406 -16.20 -16.54 8.49
C GLY A 406 -15.51 -16.69 9.85
N ALA A 407 -15.50 -17.92 10.36
CA ALA A 407 -14.92 -18.24 11.68
C ALA A 407 -13.39 -18.39 11.68
N THR A 408 -12.74 -18.27 10.53
CA THR A 408 -11.30 -18.49 10.34
C THR A 408 -10.51 -17.28 10.82
N VAL A 409 -9.39 -17.52 11.52
CA VAL A 409 -8.42 -16.48 11.88
C VAL A 409 -7.47 -16.31 10.69
N GLY A 410 -7.38 -15.09 10.16
CA GLY A 410 -6.55 -14.81 8.97
C GLY A 410 -5.18 -14.19 9.26
N LEU A 411 -4.85 -13.84 10.50
CA LEU A 411 -3.57 -13.24 10.88
C LEU A 411 -2.86 -14.12 11.91
N ARG A 412 -1.57 -14.41 11.68
CA ARG A 412 -0.78 -15.34 12.49
C ARG A 412 0.33 -14.69 13.31
N ASP A 413 0.98 -13.67 12.76
CA ASP A 413 2.16 -13.02 13.38
C ASP A 413 2.13 -11.52 13.09
N ILE A 414 2.56 -10.72 14.07
CA ILE A 414 2.66 -9.26 13.98
C ILE A 414 3.94 -8.82 14.70
N LYS A 415 4.79 -8.06 14.02
CA LYS A 415 6.06 -7.54 14.55
C LYS A 415 6.24 -6.09 14.15
N LEU A 416 6.84 -5.28 15.02
CA LEU A 416 7.21 -3.89 14.72
C LEU A 416 8.73 -3.73 14.78
N HIS A 417 9.27 -3.04 13.79
CA HIS A 417 10.66 -2.60 13.75
C HIS A 417 10.71 -1.09 13.58
N TYR A 418 11.70 -0.46 14.20
CA TYR A 418 11.97 0.97 14.05
C TYR A 418 13.21 1.14 13.16
N VAL A 419 13.17 2.08 12.22
CA VAL A 419 14.31 2.38 11.36
C VAL A 419 14.87 3.75 11.74
N ASP A 420 15.97 3.71 12.49
CA ASP A 420 16.81 4.88 12.75
C ASP A 420 17.90 4.94 11.69
N VAL A 421 17.72 5.81 10.70
CA VAL A 421 18.79 6.08 9.73
C VAL A 421 19.92 6.80 10.47
N ARG A 422 20.96 6.06 10.88
CA ARG A 422 22.25 6.65 11.26
C ARG A 422 22.68 7.53 10.09
N GLN A 423 22.81 8.84 10.31
CA GLN A 423 23.48 9.68 9.32
C GLN A 423 24.82 9.00 8.99
N PRO A 424 25.22 8.90 7.72
CA PRO A 424 26.60 8.53 7.42
C PRO A 424 27.48 9.48 8.23
N ALA A 425 28.29 8.91 9.13
CA ALA A 425 29.19 9.67 9.96
C ALA A 425 29.92 10.66 9.06
N ASN A 426 29.80 11.95 9.40
CA ASN A 426 30.36 13.06 8.66
C ASN A 426 31.60 12.65 7.86
N ALA A 427 31.50 12.71 6.53
CA ALA A 427 32.63 13.06 5.69
C ALA A 427 33.01 14.51 6.06
N SER A 428 33.61 14.63 7.25
CA SER A 428 34.26 15.84 7.70
C SER A 428 35.55 15.91 6.91
N SER A 429 35.51 16.77 5.92
CA SER A 429 36.68 17.31 5.24
C SER A 429 37.69 17.82 6.26
N SER A 430 38.87 17.21 6.25
CA SER A 430 40.16 17.91 6.32
C SER A 430 41.18 17.10 5.53
#